data_AF-A0A350R4K4-F1
#
_entry.id   AF-A0A350R4K4-F1
#
_cell.length_a   1.000
_cell.length_b   1.000
_cell.length_c   1.000
_cell.angle_alpha   90.00
_cell.angle_beta   90.00
_cell.angle_gamma   90.00
#
_symmetry.space_group_name_H-M   'P 1'
#
loop_
_entity.id
_entity.type
_entity.pdbx_description
1 polymer ?
#
loop_
_entity_poly.entity_id
_entity_poly.type
_entity_poly.pdbx_seq_one_letter_code
_entity_poly.pdbx_strand_id
1 'polypeptide(L)'
;MSQYQFTLLKTYDSIFELAKDIYKYPGRFSNAFKTKELMDFIKEQDQKKYEEILKLRRKNYIPDVFLFKASYILNPHMELRYHHFIFKDYEQIGKQIKKYSPKIDVYIQDLLRFGLLEEYMIAQGDNYKKPELYARVKKVIDDYKKDKNLAYFELAYALDQSKEFIYEGVKYTDPKVFLQTRLTIKNLFDFARTFEENKAFFAWLKAIDQEQIIFRYKSLISLVEEKEQECVNNDYVNKQNKNSDKLAFFYKELESK
;
A
#
# COMPACT_ATOMS: atom_id res chain seq x y z
N MET A 1 -18.59 -27.64 2.54
CA MET A 1 -18.55 -26.29 3.16
C MET A 1 -19.97 -25.92 3.55
N SER A 2 -20.32 -25.88 4.84
CA SER A 2 -21.69 -25.58 5.25
C SER A 2 -21.99 -24.10 5.08
N GLN A 3 -22.94 -23.77 4.21
CA GLN A 3 -23.61 -22.48 4.18
C GLN A 3 -24.38 -22.34 5.49
N TYR A 4 -23.85 -21.57 6.45
CA TYR A 4 -24.65 -21.10 7.57
C TYR A 4 -25.71 -20.14 7.00
N GLN A 5 -26.93 -20.63 6.86
CA GLN A 5 -28.10 -19.78 6.63
C GLN A 5 -28.27 -18.88 7.85
N PHE A 6 -28.15 -17.58 7.64
CA PHE A 6 -28.33 -16.57 8.66
C PHE A 6 -29.83 -16.33 8.85
N THR A 7 -30.44 -16.93 9.87
CA THR A 7 -31.84 -16.66 10.26
C THR A 7 -31.87 -15.61 11.37
N LEU A 8 -32.30 -14.41 11.02
CA LEU A 8 -32.22 -13.18 11.83
C LEU A 8 -33.34 -13.03 12.87
N LEU A 9 -34.42 -13.79 12.74
CA LEU A 9 -35.76 -13.38 13.18
C LEU A 9 -36.03 -13.29 14.70
N LYS A 10 -35.04 -13.50 15.60
CA LYS A 10 -35.31 -13.52 17.06
C LYS A 10 -34.23 -12.97 18.00
N THR A 11 -33.15 -12.35 17.53
CA THR A 11 -31.95 -12.20 18.39
C THR A 11 -31.48 -10.78 18.70
N TYR A 12 -32.08 -9.72 18.14
CA TYR A 12 -31.62 -8.35 18.40
C TYR A 12 -32.78 -7.45 18.79
N ASP A 13 -32.65 -6.80 19.95
CA ASP A 13 -33.65 -5.86 20.46
C ASP A 13 -33.37 -4.42 20.00
N SER A 14 -32.18 -4.16 19.45
CA SER A 14 -31.80 -2.83 18.94
C SER A 14 -30.73 -2.89 17.83
N ILE A 15 -30.63 -1.80 17.04
CA ILE A 15 -29.52 -1.61 16.08
C ILE A 15 -28.15 -1.69 16.77
N PHE A 16 -28.04 -1.24 18.02
CA PHE A 16 -26.76 -1.24 18.73
C PHE A 16 -26.24 -2.66 18.97
N GLU A 17 -27.11 -3.58 19.39
CA GLU A 17 -26.76 -5.00 19.58
C GLU A 17 -26.36 -5.67 18.25
N LEU A 18 -27.16 -5.43 17.21
CA LEU A 18 -26.86 -5.88 15.86
C LEU A 18 -25.47 -5.39 15.40
N ALA A 19 -25.19 -4.10 15.56
CA ALA A 19 -23.92 -3.50 15.13
C ALA A 19 -22.73 -4.07 15.91
N LYS A 20 -22.90 -4.32 17.21
CA LYS A 20 -21.88 -4.96 18.07
C LYS A 20 -21.53 -6.35 17.57
N ASP A 21 -22.51 -7.14 17.15
CA ASP A 21 -22.28 -8.49 16.64
C ASP A 21 -21.73 -8.50 15.21
N ILE A 22 -22.17 -7.58 14.34
CA ILE A 22 -21.56 -7.37 13.01
C ILE A 22 -20.06 -7.07 13.15
N TYR A 23 -19.72 -6.17 14.08
CA TYR A 23 -18.32 -5.83 14.35
C TYR A 23 -17.53 -7.02 14.88
N LYS A 24 -18.07 -7.79 15.83
CA LYS A 24 -17.38 -8.95 16.41
C LYS A 24 -17.20 -10.09 15.41
N TYR A 25 -18.22 -10.36 14.58
CA TYR A 25 -18.29 -11.55 13.73
C TYR A 25 -18.59 -11.22 12.25
N PRO A 26 -17.80 -10.36 11.58
CA PRO A 26 -18.13 -9.83 10.25
C PRO A 26 -18.40 -10.93 9.21
N GLY A 27 -17.65 -12.04 9.25
CA GLY A 27 -17.84 -13.17 8.33
C GLY A 27 -19.26 -13.76 8.35
N ARG A 28 -19.95 -13.72 9.50
CA ARG A 28 -21.34 -14.20 9.64
C ARG A 28 -22.36 -13.30 8.95
N PHE A 29 -22.01 -12.03 8.74
CA PHE A 29 -22.92 -10.99 8.21
C PHE A 29 -22.64 -10.61 6.76
N SER A 30 -21.66 -11.24 6.12
CA SER A 30 -21.27 -10.99 4.71
C SER A 30 -22.43 -11.02 3.72
N ASN A 31 -23.44 -11.86 3.96
CA ASN A 31 -24.67 -11.93 3.16
C ASN A 31 -25.92 -11.40 3.87
N ALA A 32 -25.83 -11.01 5.15
CA ALA A 32 -26.99 -10.64 5.95
C ALA A 32 -27.71 -9.42 5.37
N PHE A 33 -26.97 -8.43 4.85
CA PHE A 33 -27.52 -7.21 4.24
C PHE A 33 -28.24 -7.43 2.90
N LYS A 34 -28.24 -8.65 2.37
CA LYS A 34 -29.04 -9.02 1.20
C LYS A 34 -30.45 -9.48 1.59
N THR A 35 -30.64 -9.88 2.85
CA THR A 35 -31.91 -10.41 3.35
C THR A 35 -32.93 -9.30 3.55
N LYS A 36 -34.21 -9.63 3.32
CA LYS A 36 -35.29 -8.69 3.56
C LYS A 36 -35.47 -8.46 5.06
N GLU A 37 -35.31 -9.50 5.87
CA GLU A 37 -35.49 -9.40 7.33
C GLU A 37 -34.54 -8.38 7.97
N LEU A 38 -33.24 -8.40 7.61
CA LEU A 38 -32.29 -7.42 8.17
C LEU A 38 -32.65 -5.99 7.77
N MET A 39 -33.00 -5.82 6.51
CA MET A 39 -33.25 -4.49 5.94
C MET A 39 -34.54 -3.89 6.52
N ASP A 40 -35.58 -4.71 6.71
CA ASP A 40 -36.83 -4.30 7.35
C ASP A 40 -36.58 -3.95 8.83
N PHE A 41 -35.80 -4.74 9.57
CA PHE A 41 -35.41 -4.43 10.95
C PHE A 41 -34.67 -3.09 11.06
N ILE A 42 -33.66 -2.85 10.20
CA ILE A 42 -32.92 -1.57 10.21
C ILE A 42 -33.87 -0.42 9.87
N LYS A 43 -34.80 -0.61 8.94
CA LYS A 43 -35.79 0.41 8.55
C LYS A 43 -36.71 0.80 9.71
N GLU A 44 -37.22 -0.20 10.43
CA GLU A 44 -38.10 0.01 11.59
C GLU A 44 -37.40 0.74 12.74
N GLN A 45 -36.11 0.46 12.94
CA GLN A 45 -35.31 1.04 14.02
C GLN A 45 -34.71 2.42 13.67
N ASP A 46 -34.27 2.62 12.42
CA ASP A 46 -33.65 3.87 11.94
C ASP A 46 -33.74 4.00 10.41
N GLN A 47 -34.78 4.72 9.95
CA GLN A 47 -35.04 4.99 8.53
C GLN A 47 -33.85 5.68 7.82
N LYS A 48 -33.10 6.55 8.51
CA LYS A 48 -31.98 7.27 7.88
C LYS A 48 -30.82 6.32 7.59
N LYS A 49 -30.44 5.47 8.55
CA LYS A 49 -29.40 4.45 8.35
C LYS A 49 -29.80 3.45 7.27
N TYR A 50 -31.07 3.06 7.23
CA TYR A 50 -31.61 2.21 6.16
C TYR A 50 -31.38 2.83 4.77
N GLU A 51 -31.73 4.11 4.59
CA GLU A 51 -31.53 4.81 3.32
C GLU A 51 -30.06 4.93 2.92
N GLU A 52 -29.17 5.17 3.87
CA GLU A 52 -27.72 5.19 3.62
C GLU A 52 -27.18 3.82 3.17
N ILE A 53 -27.62 2.74 3.82
CA ILE A 53 -27.25 1.37 3.43
C ILE A 53 -27.82 1.02 2.05
N LEU A 54 -29.04 1.45 1.71
CA LEU A 54 -29.58 1.28 0.36
C LEU A 54 -28.74 2.00 -0.69
N LYS A 55 -28.27 3.23 -0.41
CA LYS A 55 -27.35 3.95 -1.30
C LYS A 55 -26.05 3.17 -1.50
N LEU A 56 -25.51 2.54 -0.46
CA LEU A 56 -24.33 1.68 -0.58
C LEU A 56 -24.60 0.44 -1.45
N ARG A 57 -25.77 -0.21 -1.32
CA ARG A 57 -26.11 -1.40 -2.11
C ARG A 57 -26.09 -1.12 -3.62
N ARG A 58 -26.52 0.08 -4.04
CA ARG A 58 -26.52 0.50 -5.45
C ARG A 58 -25.12 0.65 -6.05
N LYS A 59 -24.08 0.81 -5.23
CA LYS A 59 -22.70 1.01 -5.68
C LYS A 59 -21.95 -0.28 -6.00
N ASN A 60 -22.56 -1.45 -5.76
CA ASN A 60 -21.99 -2.78 -6.08
C ASN A 60 -20.55 -2.99 -5.57
N TYR A 61 -20.28 -2.55 -4.33
CA TYR A 61 -19.00 -2.83 -3.68
C TYR A 61 -18.77 -4.33 -3.50
N ILE A 62 -17.50 -4.74 -3.45
CA ILE A 62 -17.15 -6.09 -3.01
C ILE A 62 -17.66 -6.32 -1.56
N PRO A 63 -17.98 -7.57 -1.17
CA PRO A 63 -18.66 -7.86 0.09
C PRO A 63 -17.98 -7.26 1.33
N ASP A 64 -16.66 -7.35 1.44
CA ASP A 64 -15.92 -6.86 2.61
C ASP A 64 -15.95 -5.34 2.72
N VAL A 65 -15.84 -4.65 1.59
CA VAL A 65 -15.95 -3.18 1.51
C VAL A 65 -17.37 -2.73 1.86
N PHE A 66 -18.37 -3.42 1.31
CA PHE A 66 -19.76 -3.14 1.63
C PHE A 66 -20.03 -3.31 3.13
N LEU A 67 -19.59 -4.44 3.69
CA LEU A 67 -19.79 -4.78 5.10
C LEU A 67 -19.11 -3.78 6.03
N PHE A 68 -17.86 -3.40 5.71
CA PHE A 68 -17.15 -2.34 6.42
C PHE A 68 -18.00 -1.07 6.45
N LYS A 69 -18.37 -0.51 5.29
CA LYS A 69 -19.10 0.76 5.20
C LYS A 69 -20.46 0.69 5.91
N ALA A 70 -21.20 -0.40 5.72
CA ALA A 70 -22.48 -0.61 6.40
C ALA A 70 -22.33 -0.69 7.92
N SER A 71 -21.26 -1.32 8.43
CA SER A 71 -21.01 -1.42 9.87
C SER A 71 -20.80 -0.06 10.55
N TYR A 72 -20.09 0.88 9.91
CA TYR A 72 -19.87 2.22 10.48
C TYR A 72 -21.08 3.14 10.34
N ILE A 73 -22.00 2.87 9.41
CA ILE A 73 -23.31 3.53 9.40
C ILE A 73 -24.12 3.10 10.64
N LEU A 74 -24.09 1.80 10.96
CA LEU A 74 -24.83 1.26 12.11
C LEU A 74 -24.23 1.68 13.44
N ASN A 75 -22.90 1.66 13.56
CA ASN A 75 -22.20 2.11 14.76
C ASN A 75 -20.89 2.84 14.40
N PRO A 76 -20.92 4.18 14.31
CA PRO A 76 -19.76 4.97 13.89
C PRO A 76 -18.66 5.03 14.94
N HIS A 77 -18.91 4.69 16.21
CA HIS A 77 -17.93 4.89 17.30
C HIS A 77 -17.06 3.67 17.60
N MET A 78 -17.08 2.65 16.73
CA MET A 78 -16.24 1.45 16.91
C MET A 78 -14.82 1.72 16.42
N GLU A 79 -13.85 1.00 17.01
CA GLU A 79 -12.46 0.98 16.54
C GLU A 79 -12.40 0.55 15.06
N LEU A 80 -11.36 0.99 14.35
CA LEU A 80 -11.17 0.60 12.95
C LEU A 80 -10.87 -0.89 12.86
N ARG A 81 -11.86 -1.65 12.36
CA ARG A 81 -11.75 -3.08 12.06
C ARG A 81 -11.93 -3.33 10.58
N TYR A 82 -11.00 -4.08 9.98
CA TYR A 82 -11.10 -4.57 8.61
C TYR A 82 -10.40 -5.92 8.48
N HIS A 83 -11.10 -6.93 7.97
CA HIS A 83 -10.67 -8.34 8.02
C HIS A 83 -10.24 -8.77 9.44
N HIS A 84 -8.98 -9.15 9.62
CA HIS A 84 -8.42 -9.59 10.89
C HIS A 84 -7.75 -8.46 11.68
N PHE A 85 -7.68 -7.25 11.12
CA PHE A 85 -7.10 -6.09 11.79
C PHE A 85 -8.12 -5.40 12.68
N ILE A 86 -7.64 -4.96 13.85
CA ILE A 86 -8.33 -4.07 14.78
C ILE A 86 -7.30 -3.04 15.21
N PHE A 87 -7.57 -1.78 14.90
CA PHE A 87 -6.68 -0.67 15.23
C PHE A 87 -7.40 0.27 16.19
N LYS A 88 -6.82 0.47 17.38
CA LYS A 88 -7.38 1.37 18.41
C LYS A 88 -7.19 2.84 18.06
N ASP A 89 -6.15 3.12 17.29
CA ASP A 89 -5.76 4.45 16.86
C ASP A 89 -5.09 4.37 15.47
N TYR A 90 -4.92 5.53 14.83
CA TYR A 90 -4.31 5.61 13.51
C TYR A 90 -2.82 5.26 13.51
N GLU A 91 -2.11 5.54 14.60
CA GLU A 91 -0.68 5.29 14.73
C GLU A 91 -0.36 3.79 14.63
N GLN A 92 -1.24 2.92 15.16
CA GLN A 92 -1.13 1.48 15.01
C GLN A 92 -1.16 1.02 13.56
N ILE A 93 -1.91 1.68 12.68
CA ILE A 93 -1.90 1.40 11.24
C ILE A 93 -0.52 1.73 10.67
N GLY A 94 0.02 2.92 11.00
CA GLY A 94 1.33 3.35 10.52
C GLY A 94 2.46 2.41 10.99
N LYS A 95 2.45 2.05 12.28
CA LYS A 95 3.38 1.07 12.87
C LYS A 95 3.29 -0.29 12.20
N GLN A 96 2.08 -0.75 11.89
CA GLN A 96 1.86 -2.02 11.20
C GLN A 96 2.46 -2.00 9.80
N ILE A 97 2.26 -0.93 9.03
CA ILE A 97 2.87 -0.78 7.69
C ILE A 97 4.41 -0.78 7.80
N LYS A 98 4.99 0.01 8.72
CA LYS A 98 6.45 0.06 8.90
C LYS A 98 7.02 -1.30 9.30
N LYS A 99 6.40 -2.00 10.24
CA LYS A 99 6.89 -3.28 10.76
C LYS A 99 7.12 -4.34 9.67
N TYR A 100 6.28 -4.37 8.64
CA TYR A 100 6.36 -5.35 7.56
C TYR A 100 7.03 -4.82 6.28
N SER A 101 7.54 -3.58 6.31
CA SER A 101 8.29 -2.98 5.20
C SER A 101 9.51 -3.84 4.81
N PRO A 102 9.76 -4.05 3.49
CA PRO A 102 9.13 -3.39 2.34
C PRO A 102 7.91 -4.14 1.76
N LYS A 103 7.32 -5.10 2.48
CA LYS A 103 6.16 -5.85 1.99
C LYS A 103 4.88 -5.04 2.16
N ILE A 104 3.96 -5.18 1.20
CA ILE A 104 2.64 -4.53 1.21
C ILE A 104 1.61 -5.52 1.76
N ASP A 105 0.87 -5.10 2.77
CA ASP A 105 -0.33 -5.80 3.23
C ASP A 105 -1.54 -5.36 2.39
N VAL A 106 -2.15 -6.32 1.69
CA VAL A 106 -3.27 -6.06 0.77
C VAL A 106 -4.51 -5.50 1.47
N TYR A 107 -4.77 -5.90 2.73
CA TYR A 107 -5.95 -5.44 3.46
C TYR A 107 -5.76 -4.03 4.01
N ILE A 108 -4.53 -3.67 4.41
CA ILE A 108 -4.22 -2.29 4.76
C ILE A 108 -4.21 -1.41 3.50
N GLN A 109 -3.72 -1.93 2.37
CA GLN A 109 -3.77 -1.21 1.09
C GLN A 109 -5.21 -0.93 0.65
N ASP A 110 -6.14 -1.84 0.92
CA ASP A 110 -7.57 -1.65 0.65
C ASP A 110 -8.16 -0.44 1.40
N LEU A 111 -7.60 -0.07 2.55
CA LEU A 111 -8.01 1.14 3.28
C LEU A 111 -7.81 2.41 2.44
N LEU A 112 -6.74 2.45 1.63
CA LEU A 112 -6.49 3.52 0.65
C LEU A 112 -7.30 3.31 -0.62
N ARG A 113 -7.22 2.10 -1.19
CA ARG A 113 -7.82 1.76 -2.49
C ARG A 113 -9.31 2.07 -2.56
N PHE A 114 -10.04 1.77 -1.49
CA PHE A 114 -11.49 1.95 -1.42
C PHE A 114 -11.91 3.16 -0.56
N GLY A 115 -10.95 4.00 -0.16
CA GLY A 115 -11.19 5.18 0.68
C GLY A 115 -11.80 4.86 2.05
N LEU A 116 -11.56 3.65 2.58
CA LEU A 116 -12.17 3.20 3.84
C LEU A 116 -11.64 4.00 5.03
N LEU A 117 -10.36 4.37 4.99
CA LEU A 117 -9.76 5.17 6.06
C LEU A 117 -10.36 6.58 6.08
N GLU A 118 -10.52 7.23 4.92
CA GLU A 118 -11.14 8.55 4.84
C GLU A 118 -12.58 8.51 5.37
N GLU A 119 -13.38 7.55 4.93
CA GLU A 119 -14.76 7.41 5.41
C GLU A 119 -14.84 7.15 6.91
N TYR A 120 -13.93 6.32 7.44
CA TYR A 120 -13.82 6.11 8.89
C TYR A 120 -13.49 7.42 9.62
N MET A 121 -12.50 8.20 9.14
CA MET A 121 -12.15 9.48 9.75
C MET A 121 -13.32 10.46 9.73
N ILE A 122 -14.09 10.51 8.64
CA ILE A 122 -15.30 11.35 8.54
C ILE A 122 -16.36 10.86 9.54
N ALA A 123 -16.58 9.54 9.66
CA ALA A 123 -17.54 8.97 10.61
C ALA A 123 -17.18 9.28 12.08
N GLN A 124 -15.89 9.35 12.42
CA GLN A 124 -15.43 9.78 13.75
C GLN A 124 -15.51 11.31 13.96
N GLY A 125 -15.75 12.08 12.90
CA GLY A 125 -15.66 13.55 12.90
C GLY A 125 -14.21 14.07 12.96
N ASP A 126 -13.23 13.25 12.63
CA ASP A 126 -11.81 13.59 12.70
C ASP A 126 -11.38 14.57 11.60
N ASN A 127 -12.18 14.73 10.55
CA ASN A 127 -12.03 15.82 9.59
C ASN A 127 -12.17 17.22 10.26
N TYR A 128 -12.89 17.31 11.38
CA TYR A 128 -12.99 18.53 12.19
C TYR A 128 -12.13 18.49 13.45
N LYS A 129 -12.04 17.34 14.13
CA LYS A 129 -11.27 17.21 15.39
C LYS A 129 -9.76 17.14 15.17
N LYS A 130 -9.32 16.61 14.03
CA LYS A 130 -7.91 16.38 13.67
C LYS A 130 -7.64 16.81 12.21
N PRO A 131 -7.91 18.07 11.85
CA PRO A 131 -7.91 18.52 10.45
C PRO A 131 -6.55 18.35 9.77
N GLU A 132 -5.44 18.55 10.49
CA GLU A 132 -4.10 18.36 9.95
C GLU A 132 -3.80 16.90 9.59
N LEU A 133 -4.18 15.96 10.47
CA LEU A 133 -4.02 14.53 10.21
C LEU A 133 -4.89 14.12 9.03
N TYR A 134 -6.15 14.58 9.01
CA TYR A 134 -7.08 14.32 7.91
C TYR A 134 -6.53 14.84 6.58
N ALA A 135 -5.98 16.06 6.54
CA ALA A 135 -5.37 16.63 5.34
C ALA A 135 -4.17 15.81 4.85
N ARG A 136 -3.29 15.34 5.75
CA ARG A 136 -2.18 14.45 5.39
C ARG A 136 -2.68 13.14 4.79
N VAL A 137 -3.65 12.48 5.42
CA VAL A 137 -4.24 11.24 4.91
C VAL A 137 -4.92 11.46 3.57
N LYS A 138 -5.66 12.55 3.41
CA LYS A 138 -6.35 12.89 2.16
C LYS A 138 -5.35 13.06 1.01
N LYS A 139 -4.25 13.76 1.24
CA LYS A 139 -3.15 13.90 0.27
C LYS A 139 -2.62 12.53 -0.17
N VAL A 140 -2.35 11.63 0.78
CA VAL A 140 -1.87 10.27 0.48
C VAL A 140 -2.89 9.49 -0.35
N ILE A 141 -4.19 9.62 -0.05
CA ILE A 141 -5.26 8.98 -0.84
C ILE A 141 -5.31 9.53 -2.27
N ASP A 142 -5.10 10.84 -2.46
CA ASP A 142 -5.03 11.43 -3.79
C ASP A 142 -3.78 10.99 -4.56
N ASP A 143 -2.63 10.89 -3.87
CA ASP A 143 -1.36 10.41 -4.44
C ASP A 143 -1.37 8.90 -4.75
N TYR A 144 -2.25 8.11 -4.10
CA TYR A 144 -2.47 6.70 -4.41
C TYR A 144 -2.88 6.45 -5.88
N LYS A 145 -3.53 7.44 -6.52
CA LYS A 145 -3.87 7.36 -7.95
C LYS A 145 -2.64 7.44 -8.87
N LYS A 146 -1.54 8.02 -8.39
CA LYS A 146 -0.29 8.22 -9.14
C LYS A 146 0.67 7.05 -8.92
N ASP A 147 0.93 6.71 -7.66
CA ASP A 147 1.80 5.59 -7.28
C ASP A 147 1.24 4.88 -6.05
N LYS A 148 0.55 3.75 -6.29
CA LYS A 148 -0.16 2.98 -5.27
C LYS A 148 0.76 2.46 -4.17
N ASN A 149 1.96 2.02 -4.55
CA ASN A 149 2.90 1.39 -3.63
C ASN A 149 3.61 2.45 -2.79
N LEU A 150 3.97 3.58 -3.42
CA LEU A 150 4.54 4.71 -2.68
C LEU A 150 3.53 5.28 -1.68
N ALA A 151 2.29 5.55 -2.11
CA ALA A 151 1.25 6.07 -1.24
C ALA A 151 0.95 5.15 -0.05
N TYR A 152 1.00 3.82 -0.26
CA TYR A 152 0.88 2.85 0.84
C TYR A 152 1.94 3.06 1.93
N PHE A 153 3.20 3.27 1.56
CA PHE A 153 4.25 3.52 2.54
C PHE A 153 4.25 4.97 3.07
N GLU A 154 3.84 5.95 2.28
CA GLU A 154 3.64 7.34 2.74
C GLU A 154 2.54 7.41 3.80
N LEU A 155 1.50 6.58 3.71
CA LEU A 155 0.48 6.46 4.75
C LEU A 155 1.11 6.11 6.10
N ALA A 156 2.14 5.26 6.10
CA ALA A 156 2.81 4.85 7.32
C ALA A 156 3.37 6.03 8.10
N TYR A 157 3.99 6.99 7.40
CA TYR A 157 4.57 8.19 8.00
C TYR A 157 3.55 9.32 8.21
N ALA A 158 2.46 9.32 7.44
CA ALA A 158 1.35 10.24 7.69
C ALA A 158 0.64 9.94 9.03
N LEU A 159 0.56 8.66 9.39
CA LEU A 159 -0.13 8.16 10.59
C LEU A 159 0.79 7.95 11.80
N ASP A 160 2.02 7.47 11.59
CA ASP A 160 3.03 7.33 12.64
C ASP A 160 4.18 8.32 12.40
N GLN A 161 4.29 9.29 13.29
CA GLN A 161 5.27 10.39 13.24
C GLN A 161 6.71 9.95 13.53
N SER A 162 6.94 8.69 13.87
CA SER A 162 8.30 8.18 14.05
C SER A 162 9.09 8.29 12.73
N LYS A 163 10.32 8.80 12.83
CA LYS A 163 11.23 9.01 11.69
C LYS A 163 12.12 7.80 11.40
N GLU A 164 11.86 6.67 12.05
CA GLU A 164 12.60 5.43 11.81
C GLU A 164 12.09 4.72 10.56
N PHE A 165 13.00 4.06 9.86
CA PHE A 165 12.72 3.15 8.77
C PHE A 165 13.00 1.73 9.20
N ILE A 166 12.02 0.86 9.01
CA ILE A 166 12.17 -0.56 9.26
C ILE A 166 12.28 -1.24 7.90
N TYR A 167 13.31 -2.07 7.76
CA TYR A 167 13.53 -2.85 6.55
C TYR A 167 13.95 -4.26 6.95
N GLU A 168 13.11 -5.24 6.60
CA GLU A 168 13.33 -6.66 6.95
C GLU A 168 13.57 -6.88 8.47
N GLY A 169 12.89 -6.10 9.31
CA GLY A 169 12.98 -6.18 10.77
C GLY A 169 14.13 -5.39 11.40
N VAL A 170 15.01 -4.78 10.61
CA VAL A 170 16.10 -3.92 11.11
C VAL A 170 15.67 -2.45 11.06
N LYS A 171 15.95 -1.71 12.14
CA LYS A 171 15.63 -0.29 12.27
C LYS A 171 16.80 0.58 11.81
N TYR A 172 16.49 1.63 11.05
CA TYR A 172 17.42 2.62 10.54
C TYR A 172 16.89 4.02 10.83
N THR A 173 17.77 4.90 11.31
CA THR A 173 17.46 6.32 11.58
C THR A 173 18.22 7.27 10.65
N ASP A 174 19.25 6.76 9.96
CA ASP A 174 20.06 7.51 9.01
C ASP A 174 20.07 6.77 7.65
N PRO A 175 19.59 7.42 6.57
CA PRO A 175 19.64 6.84 5.23
C PRO A 175 21.03 6.44 4.77
N LYS A 176 22.08 7.14 5.21
CA LYS A 176 23.47 6.78 4.88
C LYS A 176 23.84 5.43 5.46
N VAL A 177 23.47 5.18 6.72
CA VAL A 177 23.71 3.89 7.39
C VAL A 177 22.95 2.77 6.68
N PHE A 178 21.69 3.01 6.30
CA PHE A 178 20.91 2.06 5.51
C PHE A 178 21.61 1.73 4.18
N LEU A 179 21.99 2.75 3.41
CA LEU A 179 22.66 2.58 2.13
C LEU A 179 23.99 1.85 2.29
N GLN A 180 24.84 2.22 3.24
CA GLN A 180 26.12 1.54 3.50
C GLN A 180 25.95 0.06 3.89
N THR A 181 24.86 -0.28 4.57
CA THR A 181 24.57 -1.66 4.99
C THR A 181 24.09 -2.51 3.82
N ARG A 182 23.27 -1.94 2.93
CA ARG A 182 22.64 -2.71 1.84
C ARG A 182 23.39 -2.61 0.51
N LEU A 183 24.14 -1.54 0.28
CA LEU A 183 24.96 -1.31 -0.90
C LEU A 183 26.38 -1.82 -0.66
N THR A 184 26.74 -2.87 -1.37
CA THR A 184 28.09 -3.43 -1.41
C THR A 184 28.60 -3.41 -2.84
N ILE A 185 29.92 -3.47 -3.03
CA ILE A 185 30.51 -3.55 -4.38
C ILE A 185 29.96 -4.76 -5.16
N LYS A 186 29.72 -5.88 -4.46
CA LYS A 186 29.27 -7.15 -5.06
C LYS A 186 27.82 -7.12 -5.55
N ASN A 187 26.97 -6.27 -4.98
CA ASN A 187 25.55 -6.19 -5.35
C ASN A 187 25.16 -4.82 -5.94
N LEU A 188 26.14 -3.97 -6.28
CA LEU A 188 25.88 -2.60 -6.73
C LEU A 188 24.91 -2.56 -7.92
N PHE A 189 25.12 -3.42 -8.92
CA PHE A 189 24.29 -3.46 -10.13
C PHE A 189 22.88 -4.01 -9.85
N ASP A 190 22.77 -5.10 -9.09
CA ASP A 190 21.46 -5.68 -8.73
C ASP A 190 20.67 -4.74 -7.83
N PHE A 191 21.35 -4.08 -6.90
CA PHE A 191 20.78 -3.05 -6.04
C PHE A 191 20.32 -1.87 -6.89
N ALA A 192 21.16 -1.33 -7.78
CA ALA A 192 20.79 -0.26 -8.72
C ALA A 192 19.52 -0.58 -9.52
N ARG A 193 19.42 -1.78 -10.07
CA ARG A 193 18.28 -2.21 -10.90
C ARG A 193 16.99 -2.37 -10.11
N THR A 194 17.05 -2.80 -8.85
CA THR A 194 15.85 -3.12 -8.03
C THR A 194 15.48 -2.02 -7.04
N PHE A 195 16.37 -1.06 -6.78
CA PHE A 195 16.14 -0.05 -5.76
C PHE A 195 15.01 0.93 -6.09
N GLU A 196 14.77 1.20 -7.36
CA GLU A 196 13.62 2.02 -7.78
C GLU A 196 12.27 1.41 -7.39
N GLU A 197 12.24 0.10 -7.17
CA GLU A 197 11.07 -0.65 -6.69
C GLU A 197 10.89 -0.52 -5.18
N ASN A 198 11.90 -0.03 -4.44
CA ASN A 198 11.84 0.14 -2.99
C ASN A 198 11.09 1.42 -2.59
N LYS A 199 9.79 1.41 -2.86
CA LYS A 199 8.87 2.50 -2.54
C LYS A 199 8.82 2.82 -1.04
N ALA A 200 9.11 1.84 -0.18
CA ALA A 200 9.18 2.03 1.27
C ALA A 200 10.33 2.96 1.68
N PHE A 201 11.51 2.78 1.07
CA PHE A 201 12.65 3.67 1.30
C PHE A 201 12.39 5.08 0.77
N PHE A 202 11.75 5.22 -0.41
CA PHE A 202 11.40 6.54 -0.93
C PHE A 202 10.37 7.27 -0.06
N ALA A 203 9.34 6.57 0.43
CA ALA A 203 8.40 7.15 1.37
C ALA A 203 9.09 7.64 2.66
N TRP A 204 10.08 6.88 3.15
CA TRP A 204 10.89 7.31 4.29
C TRP A 204 11.66 8.59 4.01
N LEU A 205 12.38 8.66 2.88
CA LEU A 205 13.17 9.83 2.51
C LEU A 205 12.32 11.09 2.41
N LYS A 206 11.10 10.99 1.87
CA LYS A 206 10.14 12.10 1.86
C LYS A 206 9.74 12.52 3.27
N ALA A 207 9.47 11.55 4.15
CA ALA A 207 9.03 11.82 5.52
C ALA A 207 10.10 12.50 6.40
N ILE A 208 11.38 12.42 6.01
CA ILE A 208 12.50 13.06 6.72
C ILE A 208 13.14 14.21 5.94
N ASP A 209 12.49 14.69 4.88
CA ASP A 209 12.97 15.79 4.01
C ASP A 209 14.37 15.54 3.41
N GLN A 210 14.64 14.29 3.00
CA GLN A 210 15.89 13.86 2.37
C GLN A 210 15.74 13.37 0.93
N GLU A 211 14.76 13.90 0.19
CA GLU A 211 14.48 13.55 -1.21
C GLU A 211 15.68 13.77 -2.15
N GLN A 212 16.61 14.68 -1.82
CA GLN A 212 17.86 14.88 -2.55
C GLN A 212 18.71 13.62 -2.66
N ILE A 213 18.57 12.66 -1.74
CA ILE A 213 19.25 11.36 -1.80
C ILE A 213 18.70 10.54 -2.97
N ILE A 214 17.40 10.64 -3.26
CA ILE A 214 16.77 9.98 -4.42
C ILE A 214 17.40 10.50 -5.71
N PHE A 215 17.54 11.82 -5.83
CA PHE A 215 18.14 12.43 -7.02
C PHE A 215 19.58 11.97 -7.23
N ARG A 216 20.42 12.05 -6.18
CA ARG A 216 21.81 11.60 -6.24
C ARG A 216 21.93 10.13 -6.62
N TYR A 217 21.03 9.30 -6.10
CA TYR A 217 21.01 7.87 -6.40
C TYR A 217 20.62 7.60 -7.86
N LYS A 218 19.59 8.28 -8.38
CA LYS A 218 19.20 8.16 -9.80
C LYS A 218 20.32 8.58 -10.74
N SER A 219 21.03 9.67 -10.44
CA SER A 219 22.21 10.08 -11.21
C SER A 219 23.32 9.03 -11.18
N LEU A 220 23.53 8.36 -10.04
CA LEU A 220 24.50 7.27 -9.94
C LEU A 220 24.08 6.08 -10.82
N ILE A 221 22.80 5.70 -10.84
CA ILE A 221 22.30 4.62 -11.71
C ILE A 221 22.57 4.96 -13.18
N SER A 222 22.19 6.16 -13.64
CA SER A 222 22.40 6.54 -15.05
C SER A 222 23.87 6.48 -15.45
N LEU A 223 24.78 6.93 -14.59
CA LEU A 223 26.23 6.82 -14.83
C LEU A 223 26.70 5.36 -14.91
N VAL A 224 26.14 4.48 -14.07
CA VAL A 224 26.46 3.05 -14.09
C VAL A 224 25.95 2.40 -15.39
N GLU A 225 24.73 2.73 -15.82
CA GLU A 225 24.14 2.23 -17.07
C GLU A 225 24.92 2.71 -18.31
N GLU A 226 25.33 3.98 -18.34
CA GLU A 226 26.20 4.53 -19.39
C GLU A 226 27.52 3.77 -19.47
N LYS A 227 28.14 3.49 -18.31
CA LYS A 227 29.41 2.73 -18.26
C LYS A 227 29.23 1.27 -18.67
N GLU A 228 28.13 0.61 -18.32
CA GLU A 228 27.82 -0.74 -18.81
C GLU A 228 27.69 -0.74 -20.35
N GLN A 229 27.00 0.24 -20.93
CA GLN A 229 26.85 0.34 -22.39
C GLN A 229 28.18 0.62 -23.09
N GLU A 230 29.03 1.50 -22.53
CA GLU A 230 30.38 1.74 -23.04
C GLU A 230 31.23 0.46 -23.03
N CYS A 231 31.18 -0.33 -21.95
CA CYS A 231 31.89 -1.61 -21.87
C CYS A 231 31.40 -2.62 -22.92
N VAL A 232 30.08 -2.76 -23.08
CA VAL A 232 29.49 -3.66 -24.10
C VAL A 232 29.85 -3.22 -25.51
N ASN A 233 29.80 -1.92 -25.80
CA ASN A 233 30.17 -1.37 -27.10
C ASN A 233 31.67 -1.56 -27.39
N ASN A 234 32.54 -1.34 -26.41
CA ASN A 234 33.98 -1.57 -26.56
C ASN A 234 34.31 -3.05 -26.77
N ASP A 235 33.62 -3.97 -26.09
CA ASP A 235 33.78 -5.42 -26.33
C ASP A 235 33.28 -5.84 -27.72
N TYR A 236 32.23 -5.20 -28.24
CA TYR A 236 31.71 -5.44 -29.58
C TYR A 236 32.67 -4.94 -30.66
N VAL A 237 33.21 -3.73 -30.49
CA VAL A 237 34.24 -3.13 -31.38
C VAL A 237 35.53 -3.96 -31.34
N ASN A 238 35.97 -4.40 -30.17
CA ASN A 238 37.15 -5.26 -30.03
C ASN A 238 36.96 -6.65 -30.69
N LYS A 239 35.75 -7.21 -30.67
CA LYS A 239 35.42 -8.44 -31.41
C LYS A 239 35.36 -8.24 -32.92
N GLN A 240 34.83 -7.11 -33.39
CA GLN A 240 34.81 -6.77 -34.82
C GLN A 240 36.21 -6.52 -35.37
N ASN A 241 37.06 -5.78 -34.65
CA ASN A 241 38.45 -5.53 -35.04
C ASN A 241 39.27 -6.84 -35.09
N LYS A 242 39.09 -7.75 -34.12
CA LYS A 242 39.74 -9.08 -34.17
C LYS A 242 39.29 -9.92 -35.37
N ASN A 243 38.06 -9.76 -35.84
CA ASN A 243 37.55 -10.46 -37.03
C ASN A 243 38.03 -9.79 -38.32
N SER A 244 38.14 -8.47 -38.38
CA SER A 244 38.73 -7.77 -39.54
C SER A 244 40.21 -8.05 -39.69
N ASP A 245 40.96 -8.15 -38.59
CA ASP A 245 42.39 -8.46 -38.60
C ASP A 245 42.64 -9.91 -39.06
N LYS A 246 41.77 -10.85 -38.67
CA LYS A 246 41.80 -12.23 -39.20
C LYS A 246 41.47 -12.30 -40.69
N LEU A 247 40.51 -11.52 -41.16
CA LEU A 247 40.18 -11.40 -42.58
C LEU A 247 41.34 -10.77 -43.37
N ALA A 248 41.94 -9.70 -42.87
CA ALA A 248 43.08 -9.03 -43.51
C ALA A 248 44.33 -9.95 -43.55
N PHE A 249 44.55 -10.77 -42.53
CA PHE A 249 45.59 -11.81 -42.53
C PHE A 249 45.33 -12.89 -43.59
N PHE A 250 44.08 -13.38 -43.70
CA PHE A 250 43.68 -14.35 -44.72
C PHE A 250 43.84 -13.82 -46.17
N TYR A 251 43.51 -12.54 -46.42
CA TYR A 251 43.71 -11.95 -47.74
C TYR A 251 45.19 -11.77 -48.10
N LYS A 252 46.06 -11.44 -47.13
CA LYS A 252 47.52 -11.40 -47.34
C LYS A 252 48.14 -12.77 -47.65
N GLU A 253 47.63 -13.85 -47.06
CA GLU A 253 48.08 -15.21 -47.38
C GLU A 253 47.58 -15.69 -48.75
N LEU A 254 46.48 -15.16 -49.27
CA LEU A 254 45.98 -15.46 -50.61
C LEU A 254 46.72 -14.71 -51.71
N GLU A 255 47.24 -13.51 -51.44
CA GLU A 255 48.06 -12.73 -52.39
C GLU A 255 49.54 -13.17 -52.45
N SER A 256 49.96 -14.09 -51.58
CA SER A 256 51.34 -14.61 -51.50
C SER A 256 51.52 -16.03 -52.06
N LYS A 257 50.53 -16.51 -52.84
CA LYS A 257 50.62 -17.71 -53.68
C LYS A 257 50.48 -17.36 -55.16
#